data_AF-A0A367KIR9-F1
#
_entry.id   AF-A0A367KIR9-F1
#
_cell.length_a   1.000
_cell.length_b   1.000
_cell.length_c   1.000
_cell.angle_alpha   90.00
_cell.angle_beta   90.00
_cell.angle_gamma   90.00
#
_symmetry.space_group_name_H-M   'P 1'
#
loop_
_entity.id
_entity.type
_entity.pdbx_description
1 polymer ?
#
loop_
_entity_poly.entity_id
_entity_poly.type
_entity_poly.pdbx_seq_one_letter_code
_entity_poly.pdbx_strand_id
1 'polypeptide(L)'
;MLINNLASRHTEVPAFTGDRGIVLVAGNKDTLARTLTTIRLLRNEYHCMLPIEVWHLHDEQPDANIKQELEKLDAHARDLSNLDLIQPITKRRDAEKQFQIKAAAIINSAFEQVLYLDSDNVPVQDPTFLFDTPEYQNSGALFWPDFWKTHGENKIFDILDIECQDDWEQE
;
A
#
# COMPACT_ATOMS: atom_id res chain seq x y z
N MET A 1 -6.55 13.49 -45.97
CA MET A 1 -5.51 14.19 -45.19
C MET A 1 -6.14 14.66 -43.90
N LEU A 2 -6.07 13.86 -42.83
CA LEU A 2 -6.37 14.23 -41.44
C LEU A 2 -5.64 13.21 -40.55
N ILE A 3 -4.32 13.34 -40.52
CA ILE A 3 -3.49 12.85 -39.42
C ILE A 3 -3.39 14.06 -38.49
N ASN A 4 -3.77 13.91 -37.22
CA ASN A 4 -3.02 14.44 -36.07
C ASN A 4 -3.80 14.29 -34.75
N ASN A 5 -3.02 14.04 -33.70
CA ASN A 5 -3.35 14.04 -32.27
C ASN A 5 -3.94 12.76 -31.66
N LEU A 6 -3.24 11.65 -31.85
CA LEU A 6 -2.91 10.82 -30.68
C LEU A 6 -1.61 11.38 -30.10
N ALA A 7 -1.73 12.51 -29.38
CA ALA A 7 -0.65 12.93 -28.50
C ALA A 7 -0.52 11.84 -27.43
N SER A 8 0.61 11.14 -27.45
CA SER A 8 1.10 10.29 -26.39
C SER A 8 0.87 10.99 -25.05
N ARG A 9 -0.03 10.47 -24.21
CA ARG A 9 -0.04 10.78 -22.78
C ARG A 9 1.24 10.19 -22.18
N HIS A 10 2.35 10.87 -22.37
CA HIS A 10 3.46 10.77 -21.44
C HIS A 10 2.99 11.50 -20.19
N THR A 11 2.28 10.80 -19.31
CA THR A 11 2.16 11.21 -17.92
C THR A 11 3.58 11.21 -17.38
N GLU A 12 4.16 12.40 -17.20
CA GLU A 12 5.36 12.54 -16.36
C GLU A 12 5.02 11.88 -15.03
N VAL A 13 5.79 10.85 -14.67
CA VAL A 13 5.65 10.21 -13.36
C VAL A 13 5.99 11.29 -12.34
N PRO A 14 5.05 11.67 -11.44
CA PRO A 14 5.34 12.65 -10.41
C PRO A 14 6.59 12.23 -9.65
N ALA A 15 7.49 13.17 -9.39
CA ALA A 15 8.64 12.89 -8.54
C ALA A 15 8.17 12.49 -7.15
N PHE A 16 8.81 11.48 -6.55
CA PHE A 16 8.59 11.13 -5.15
C PHE A 16 8.89 12.35 -4.27
N THR A 17 8.00 12.62 -3.31
CA THR A 17 8.18 13.72 -2.35
C THR A 17 8.65 13.24 -0.98
N GLY A 18 8.69 11.92 -0.76
CA GLY A 18 9.29 11.28 0.41
C GLY A 18 10.18 10.11 0.02
N ASP A 19 11.20 9.84 0.83
CA ASP A 19 12.12 8.71 0.63
C ASP A 19 11.46 7.40 1.09
N ARG A 20 11.25 7.25 2.41
CA ARG A 20 10.64 6.06 3.03
C ARG A 20 9.31 6.42 3.67
N GLY A 21 8.32 5.53 3.58
CA GLY A 21 7.05 5.74 4.26
C GLY A 21 6.18 4.49 4.39
N ILE A 22 5.16 4.60 5.23
CA ILE A 22 4.20 3.52 5.47
C ILE A 22 2.91 3.83 4.72
N VAL A 23 2.41 2.83 3.99
CA VAL A 23 1.15 2.91 3.24
C VAL A 23 0.17 1.93 3.85
N LEU A 24 -1.00 2.43 4.25
CA LEU A 24 -2.13 1.63 4.71
C LEU A 24 -3.33 1.90 3.81
N VAL A 25 -4.20 0.91 3.67
CA VAL A 25 -5.54 1.08 3.12
C VAL A 25 -6.56 0.87 4.22
N ALA A 26 -7.45 1.86 4.39
CA ALA A 26 -8.57 1.76 5.32
C ALA A 26 -9.71 2.68 4.87
N GLY A 27 -10.95 2.20 4.96
CA GLY A 27 -12.08 2.94 4.41
C GLY A 27 -13.42 2.66 5.07
N ASN A 28 -13.70 1.42 5.44
CA ASN A 28 -14.84 1.15 6.31
C ASN A 28 -14.52 1.46 7.78
N LYS A 29 -15.54 1.60 8.63
CA LYS A 29 -15.36 1.98 10.04
C LYS A 29 -14.41 1.06 10.81
N ASP A 30 -14.50 -0.25 10.57
CA ASP A 30 -13.71 -1.25 11.29
C ASP A 30 -12.23 -1.24 10.88
N THR A 31 -11.94 -1.05 9.58
CA THR A 31 -10.56 -0.91 9.06
C THR A 31 -9.93 0.39 9.56
N LEU A 32 -10.67 1.51 9.54
CA LEU A 32 -10.16 2.79 10.04
C LEU A 32 -9.83 2.75 11.54
N ALA A 33 -10.67 2.12 12.36
CA ALA A 33 -10.41 1.97 13.79
C ALA A 33 -9.14 1.15 14.07
N ARG A 34 -8.93 0.06 13.33
CA ARG A 34 -7.71 -0.77 13.43
C ARG A 34 -6.48 -0.01 12.97
N THR A 35 -6.53 0.62 11.79
CA THR A 35 -5.44 1.45 11.27
C THR A 35 -5.06 2.58 12.23
N LEU A 36 -6.03 3.27 12.81
CA LEU A 36 -5.77 4.32 13.80
C LEU A 36 -5.09 3.75 15.06
N THR A 37 -5.46 2.55 15.48
CA THR A 37 -4.81 1.86 16.61
C THR A 37 -3.35 1.54 16.28
N THR A 38 -3.09 0.99 15.09
CA THR A 38 -1.74 0.72 14.60
C THR A 38 -0.89 1.99 14.52
N ILE A 39 -1.44 3.10 14.01
CA ILE A 39 -0.73 4.38 13.94
C ILE A 39 -0.41 4.93 15.34
N ARG A 40 -1.35 4.82 16.29
CA ARG A 40 -1.09 5.23 17.68
C ARG A 40 0.04 4.42 18.31
N LEU A 41 0.11 3.10 18.08
CA LEU A 41 1.22 2.27 18.56
C LEU A 41 2.55 2.72 17.93
N LEU A 42 2.59 2.89 16.61
CA LEU A 42 3.77 3.37 15.89
C LEU A 42 4.28 4.70 16.44
N ARG A 43 3.40 5.67 16.68
CA ARG A 43 3.79 7.01 17.15
C ARG A 43 4.09 7.07 18.65
N ASN A 44 3.23 6.49 19.47
CA ASN A 44 3.26 6.71 20.92
C ASN A 44 4.15 5.69 21.66
N GLU A 45 4.18 4.43 21.20
CA GLU A 45 4.94 3.36 21.87
C GLU A 45 6.31 3.15 21.21
N TYR A 46 6.34 3.13 19.87
CA TYR A 46 7.56 2.84 19.13
C TYR A 46 8.30 4.07 18.63
N HIS A 47 7.70 5.26 18.78
CA HIS A 47 8.26 6.54 18.34
C HIS A 47 8.75 6.53 16.88
N CYS A 48 8.09 5.74 16.03
CA CYS A 48 8.38 5.64 14.61
C CYS A 48 8.08 6.99 13.95
N MET A 49 9.04 7.52 13.20
CA MET A 49 8.96 8.82 12.54
C MET A 49 8.71 8.73 11.03
N LEU A 50 8.51 7.52 10.49
CA LEU A 50 8.18 7.35 9.08
C LEU A 50 6.86 8.05 8.76
N PRO A 51 6.77 8.84 7.68
CA PRO A 51 5.51 9.42 7.23
C PRO A 51 4.52 8.31 6.87
N ILE A 52 3.23 8.56 7.14
CA ILE A 52 2.16 7.57 6.95
C ILE A 52 1.11 8.12 6.00
N GLU A 53 0.75 7.35 4.97
CA GLU A 53 -0.41 7.60 4.13
C GLU A 53 -1.49 6.54 4.35
N VAL A 54 -2.71 7.00 4.63
CA VAL A 54 -3.90 6.15 4.79
C VAL A 54 -4.83 6.36 3.61
N TRP A 55 -4.81 5.41 2.68
CA TRP A 55 -5.57 5.47 1.44
C TRP A 55 -6.97 4.90 1.60
N HIS A 56 -7.96 5.55 0.98
CA HIS A 56 -9.36 5.16 1.03
C HIS A 56 -10.05 5.33 -0.32
N LEU A 57 -11.17 4.63 -0.52
CA LEU A 57 -12.09 4.93 -1.62
C LEU A 57 -12.92 6.18 -1.30
N HIS A 58 -13.40 6.88 -2.32
CA HIS A 58 -14.14 8.13 -2.14
C HIS A 58 -15.35 8.03 -1.21
N ASP A 59 -16.13 6.97 -1.37
CA ASP A 59 -17.35 6.68 -0.59
C ASP A 59 -17.05 6.11 0.81
N GLU A 60 -15.78 5.90 1.12
CA GLU A 60 -15.23 5.40 2.38
C GLU A 60 -14.34 6.44 3.07
N GLN A 61 -14.51 7.70 2.70
CA GLN A 61 -13.71 8.78 3.23
C GLN A 61 -13.86 8.91 4.77
N PRO A 62 -12.76 9.03 5.51
CA PRO A 62 -12.81 9.30 6.94
C PRO A 62 -13.52 10.63 7.23
N ASP A 63 -14.29 10.68 8.31
CA ASP A 63 -14.90 11.92 8.76
C ASP A 63 -13.84 12.94 9.27
N ALA A 64 -14.28 14.16 9.52
CA ALA A 64 -13.40 15.25 9.95
C ALA A 64 -12.66 14.95 11.27
N ASN A 65 -13.27 14.21 12.19
CA ASN A 65 -12.65 13.90 13.48
C ASN A 65 -11.52 12.90 13.29
N ILE A 66 -11.74 11.84 12.49
CA ILE A 66 -10.71 10.85 12.18
C ILE A 66 -9.57 11.49 11.38
N LYS A 67 -9.87 12.35 10.40
CA LYS A 67 -8.83 13.09 9.66
C LYS A 67 -7.97 13.94 10.59
N GLN A 68 -8.59 14.71 11.48
CA GLN A 68 -7.87 15.53 12.45
C GLN A 68 -7.02 14.67 13.39
N GLU A 69 -7.48 13.48 13.75
CA GLU A 69 -6.71 12.57 14.59
C GLU A 69 -5.49 11.99 13.85
N LEU A 70 -5.67 11.57 12.60
CA LEU A 70 -4.56 11.14 11.74
C LEU A 70 -3.52 12.26 11.60
N GLU A 71 -3.94 13.50 11.35
CA GLU A 71 -3.05 14.65 11.25
C GLU A 71 -2.25 14.90 12.54
N LYS A 72 -2.86 14.75 13.72
CA LYS A 72 -2.15 14.86 15.01
C LYS A 72 -1.08 13.78 15.19
N LEU A 73 -1.25 12.65 14.51
CA LEU A 73 -0.33 11.53 14.51
C LEU A 73 0.63 11.56 13.31
N ASP A 74 0.72 12.68 12.58
CA ASP A 74 1.53 12.82 11.38
C ASP A 74 1.24 11.70 10.35
N ALA A 75 -0.04 11.43 10.14
CA ALA A 75 -0.58 10.52 9.15
C ALA A 75 -1.60 11.25 8.27
N HIS A 76 -1.59 10.98 6.97
CA HIS A 76 -2.40 11.71 6.00
C HIS A 76 -3.39 10.80 5.30
N ALA A 77 -4.68 11.16 5.37
CA ALA A 77 -5.71 10.50 4.57
C ALA A 77 -5.58 10.88 3.09
N ARG A 78 -5.63 9.88 2.20
CA ARG A 78 -5.51 10.04 0.75
C ARG A 78 -6.70 9.40 0.03
N ASP A 79 -7.30 10.14 -0.91
CA ASP A 79 -8.47 9.67 -1.68
C ASP A 79 -8.03 9.09 -3.03
N LEU A 80 -8.27 7.80 -3.24
CA LEU A 80 -7.93 7.08 -4.47
C LEU A 80 -8.72 7.57 -5.70
N SER A 81 -9.80 8.34 -5.53
CA SER A 81 -10.60 8.83 -6.66
C SER A 81 -10.02 10.08 -7.34
N ASN A 82 -8.95 10.66 -6.81
CA ASN A 82 -8.31 11.83 -7.41
C ASN A 82 -7.75 11.50 -8.81
N LEU A 83 -8.23 12.22 -9.83
CA LEU A 83 -7.90 11.97 -11.24
C LEU A 83 -6.46 12.32 -11.62
N ASP A 84 -5.75 13.09 -10.78
CA ASP A 84 -4.35 13.44 -10.99
C ASP A 84 -3.38 12.32 -10.57
N LEU A 85 -3.90 11.25 -9.95
CA LEU A 85 -3.12 10.07 -9.58
C LEU A 85 -2.71 9.25 -10.80
N ILE A 86 -1.64 8.46 -10.64
CA ILE A 86 -1.16 7.53 -11.67
C ILE A 86 -2.19 6.40 -11.91
N GLN A 87 -2.76 5.89 -10.81
CA GLN A 87 -3.76 4.81 -10.80
C GLN A 87 -4.99 5.20 -10.00
N PRO A 88 -5.86 6.08 -10.51
CA PRO A 88 -7.06 6.49 -9.80
C PRO A 88 -8.11 5.38 -9.79
N ILE A 89 -8.85 5.25 -8.69
CA ILE A 89 -10.00 4.36 -8.54
C ILE A 89 -11.24 5.21 -8.31
N THR A 90 -11.99 5.45 -9.39
CA THR A 90 -13.22 6.25 -9.38
C THR A 90 -14.48 5.43 -9.19
N LYS A 91 -14.39 4.10 -9.37
CA LYS A 91 -15.51 3.17 -9.26
C LYS A 91 -15.06 1.88 -8.58
N ARG A 92 -15.90 1.37 -7.68
CA ARG A 92 -15.74 0.02 -7.13
C ARG A 92 -15.98 -1.02 -8.22
N ARG A 93 -15.31 -2.16 -8.08
CA ARG A 93 -15.70 -3.38 -8.78
C ARG A 93 -16.98 -3.93 -8.14
N ASP A 94 -17.78 -4.64 -8.92
CA ASP A 94 -18.90 -5.42 -8.37
C ASP A 94 -18.34 -6.71 -7.73
N ALA A 95 -17.69 -6.53 -6.59
CA ALA A 95 -17.04 -7.58 -5.82
C ALA A 95 -17.13 -7.24 -4.33
N GLU A 96 -17.39 -8.25 -3.50
CA GLU A 96 -17.49 -8.09 -2.04
C GLU A 96 -16.20 -7.53 -1.41
N LYS A 97 -15.05 -7.87 -2.00
CA LYS A 97 -13.72 -7.42 -1.56
C LYS A 97 -12.97 -6.72 -2.69
N GLN A 98 -12.27 -5.64 -2.35
CA GLN A 98 -11.55 -4.78 -3.29
C GLN A 98 -10.05 -4.83 -3.02
N PHE A 99 -9.40 -5.99 -3.22
CA PHE A 99 -7.98 -6.14 -2.90
C PHE A 99 -7.04 -5.36 -3.82
N GLN A 100 -7.47 -5.05 -5.04
CA GLN A 100 -6.65 -4.31 -6.00
C GLN A 100 -6.29 -2.89 -5.53
N ILE A 101 -7.04 -2.34 -4.56
CA ILE A 101 -6.82 -0.97 -4.07
C ILE A 101 -5.49 -0.85 -3.31
N LYS A 102 -4.97 -1.96 -2.77
CA LYS A 102 -3.66 -2.01 -2.09
C LYS A 102 -2.53 -1.62 -3.06
N ALA A 103 -2.51 -2.25 -4.24
CA ALA A 103 -1.53 -1.94 -5.28
C ALA A 103 -1.65 -0.49 -5.77
N ALA A 104 -2.88 0.01 -5.94
CA ALA A 104 -3.09 1.41 -6.32
C ALA A 104 -2.59 2.39 -5.24
N ALA A 105 -2.79 2.08 -3.96
CA ALA A 105 -2.26 2.90 -2.86
C ALA A 105 -0.73 2.96 -2.87
N ILE A 106 -0.04 1.84 -3.10
CA ILE A 106 1.42 1.80 -3.21
C ILE A 106 1.90 2.62 -4.42
N ILE A 107 1.32 2.40 -5.60
CA ILE A 107 1.71 3.08 -6.85
C ILE A 107 1.51 4.60 -6.76
N ASN A 108 0.44 5.03 -6.10
CA ASN A 108 0.11 6.45 -5.97
C ASN A 108 0.77 7.12 -4.77
N SER A 109 1.46 6.36 -3.92
CA SER A 109 2.09 6.90 -2.73
C SER A 109 3.21 7.88 -3.08
N ALA A 110 3.46 8.82 -2.17
CA ALA A 110 4.50 9.81 -2.34
C ALA A 110 5.93 9.27 -2.13
N PHE A 111 6.08 7.99 -1.75
CA PHE A 111 7.32 7.41 -1.24
C PHE A 111 8.07 6.61 -2.29
N GLU A 112 9.39 6.75 -2.33
CA GLU A 112 10.27 5.93 -3.15
C GLU A 112 10.37 4.49 -2.61
N GLN A 113 10.42 4.35 -1.29
CA GLN A 113 10.49 3.08 -0.57
C GLN A 113 9.27 2.93 0.35
N VAL A 114 8.45 1.93 0.07
CA VAL A 114 7.16 1.72 0.75
C VAL A 114 7.22 0.50 1.67
N LEU A 115 6.81 0.69 2.92
CA LEU A 115 6.31 -0.40 3.76
C LEU A 115 4.79 -0.39 3.67
N TYR A 116 4.22 -1.35 2.95
CA TYR A 116 2.78 -1.54 2.95
C TYR A 116 2.38 -2.36 4.20
N LEU A 117 1.37 -1.89 4.92
CA LEU A 117 0.77 -2.61 6.06
C LEU A 117 -0.72 -2.79 5.81
N ASP A 118 -1.20 -4.02 6.01
CA ASP A 118 -2.64 -4.24 6.06
C ASP A 118 -3.25 -3.69 7.35
N SER A 119 -4.55 -3.36 7.29
CA SER A 119 -5.27 -2.78 8.44
C SER A 119 -5.35 -3.70 9.65
N ASP A 120 -5.08 -5.00 9.50
CA ASP A 120 -4.98 -6.00 10.57
C ASP A 120 -3.54 -6.41 10.90
N ASN A 121 -2.54 -5.77 10.30
CA ASN A 121 -1.16 -5.92 10.78
C ASN A 121 -0.89 -4.93 11.92
N VAL A 122 -0.29 -5.44 13.00
CA VAL A 122 0.09 -4.66 14.17
C VAL A 122 1.60 -4.81 14.38
N PRO A 123 2.39 -3.74 14.13
CA PRO A 123 3.81 -3.73 14.42
C PRO A 123 4.07 -3.96 15.91
N VAL A 124 5.16 -4.69 16.21
CA VAL A 124 5.60 -4.96 17.60
C VAL A 124 6.83 -4.15 18.00
N GLN A 125 7.38 -3.37 17.06
CA GLN A 125 8.49 -2.43 17.22
C GLN A 125 8.48 -1.42 16.06
N ASP A 126 9.37 -0.43 16.10
CA ASP A 126 9.60 0.48 14.96
C ASP A 126 10.08 -0.31 13.73
N PRO A 127 9.34 -0.31 12.60
CA PRO A 127 9.67 -1.10 11.43
C PRO A 127 10.72 -0.44 10.51
N THR A 128 11.25 0.73 10.87
CA THR A 128 12.20 1.47 10.01
C THR A 128 13.43 0.63 9.62
N PHE A 129 13.87 -0.28 10.49
CA PHE A 129 15.02 -1.14 10.21
C PHE A 129 14.82 -2.04 8.98
N LEU A 130 13.58 -2.34 8.57
CA LEU A 130 13.28 -3.22 7.43
C LEU A 130 13.89 -2.68 6.12
N PHE A 131 13.90 -1.35 5.96
CA PHE A 131 14.51 -0.69 4.79
C PHE A 131 16.03 -0.85 4.73
N ASP A 132 16.68 -1.21 5.83
CA ASP A 132 18.14 -1.35 5.92
C ASP A 132 18.57 -2.82 6.05
N THR A 133 17.62 -3.75 5.95
CA THR A 133 17.93 -5.19 5.96
C THR A 133 18.73 -5.57 4.71
N PRO A 134 19.72 -6.48 4.82
CA PRO A 134 20.46 -6.97 3.64
C PRO A 134 19.55 -7.54 2.57
N GLU A 135 18.47 -8.22 2.96
CA GLU A 135 17.47 -8.80 2.07
C GLU A 135 16.85 -7.71 1.20
N TYR A 136 16.29 -6.67 1.83
CA TYR A 136 15.68 -5.54 1.10
C TYR A 136 16.70 -4.78 0.25
N GLN A 137 17.90 -4.52 0.77
CA GLN A 137 18.95 -3.79 0.03
C GLN A 137 19.44 -4.56 -1.20
N ASN A 138 19.44 -5.90 -1.15
CA ASN A 138 19.89 -6.73 -2.26
C ASN A 138 18.80 -6.95 -3.32
N SER A 139 17.54 -7.11 -2.94
CA SER A 139 16.44 -7.44 -3.86
C SER A 139 15.58 -6.23 -4.26
N GLY A 140 15.57 -5.17 -3.44
CA GLY A 140 14.63 -4.06 -3.52
C GLY A 140 13.21 -4.38 -3.01
N ALA A 141 12.96 -5.60 -2.53
CA ALA A 141 11.64 -6.03 -2.06
C ALA A 141 11.74 -7.07 -0.94
N LEU A 142 10.95 -6.87 0.10
CA LEU A 142 10.81 -7.80 1.23
C LEU A 142 9.32 -8.12 1.39
N PHE A 143 8.99 -9.40 1.52
CA PHE A 143 7.63 -9.90 1.67
C PHE A 143 7.52 -10.73 2.94
N TRP A 144 6.30 -10.90 3.45
CA TRP A 144 6.05 -11.70 4.63
C TRP A 144 5.75 -13.14 4.25
N PRO A 145 6.45 -14.14 4.82
CA PRO A 145 6.12 -15.53 4.55
C PRO A 145 4.76 -15.87 5.17
N ASP A 146 3.91 -16.47 4.37
CA ASP A 146 2.62 -17.02 4.78
C ASP A 146 2.82 -18.35 5.54
N PHE A 147 1.75 -18.82 6.18
CA PHE A 147 1.73 -20.07 6.93
C PHE A 147 1.72 -21.33 6.03
N TRP A 148 1.49 -21.20 4.72
CA TRP A 148 1.42 -22.33 3.81
C TRP A 148 2.39 -22.20 2.61
N LYS A 149 2.58 -23.34 1.93
CA LYS A 149 3.33 -23.42 0.67
C LYS A 149 2.37 -23.75 -0.46
N THR A 150 2.61 -23.18 -1.63
CA THR A 150 1.87 -23.52 -2.84
C THR A 150 2.09 -25.01 -3.15
N HIS A 151 1.02 -25.78 -3.29
CA HIS A 151 1.14 -27.18 -3.68
C HIS A 151 1.84 -27.32 -5.03
N GLY A 152 2.79 -28.25 -5.18
CA GLY A 152 3.61 -28.39 -6.39
C GLY A 152 2.82 -28.72 -7.68
N GLU A 153 1.58 -29.18 -7.54
CA GLU A 153 0.67 -29.41 -8.68
C GLU A 153 -0.15 -28.16 -9.07
N ASN A 154 0.07 -27.01 -8.43
CA ASN A 154 -0.64 -25.78 -8.75
C ASN A 154 -0.27 -25.31 -10.17
N LYS A 155 -1.29 -25.06 -10.98
CA LYS A 155 -1.16 -24.64 -12.39
C LYS A 155 -0.48 -23.27 -12.56
N ILE A 156 -0.31 -22.50 -11.49
CA ILE A 156 0.41 -21.22 -11.54
C ILE A 156 1.85 -21.38 -12.03
N PHE A 157 2.53 -22.49 -11.68
CA PHE A 157 3.90 -22.76 -12.11
C PHE A 157 3.98 -22.96 -13.63
N ASP A 158 3.03 -23.71 -14.20
CA ASP A 158 2.90 -23.89 -15.66
C ASP A 158 2.57 -22.57 -16.37
N ILE A 159 1.73 -21.72 -15.78
CA ILE A 159 1.31 -20.43 -16.36
C ILE A 159 2.46 -19.42 -16.39
N LEU A 160 3.26 -19.39 -15.32
CA LEU A 160 4.37 -18.45 -15.17
C LEU A 160 5.68 -18.96 -15.80
N ASP A 161 5.69 -20.20 -16.30
CA ASP A 161 6.89 -20.88 -16.84
C ASP A 161 8.05 -20.90 -15.82
N ILE A 162 7.73 -21.27 -14.57
CA ILE A 162 8.69 -21.38 -13.47
C ILE A 162 8.59 -22.76 -12.81
N GLU A 163 9.73 -23.26 -12.31
CA GLU A 163 9.74 -24.49 -11.51
C GLU A 163 9.15 -24.23 -10.13
N CYS A 164 8.41 -25.23 -9.60
CA CYS A 164 8.01 -25.22 -8.20
C CYS A 164 9.25 -25.34 -7.31
N GLN A 165 9.47 -24.34 -6.46
CA GLN A 165 10.49 -24.36 -5.41
C GLN A 165 9.82 -24.61 -4.05
N ASP A 166 10.55 -25.21 -3.12
CA ASP A 166 10.03 -25.53 -1.78
C ASP A 166 10.02 -24.29 -0.86
N ASP A 167 9.36 -23.23 -1.29
CA ASP A 167 9.31 -21.93 -0.64
C ASP A 167 7.94 -21.67 -0.01
N TRP A 168 7.92 -20.80 0.99
CA TRP A 168 6.68 -20.31 1.60
C TRP A 168 5.99 -19.34 0.65
N GLU A 169 4.66 -19.38 0.60
CA GLU A 169 3.91 -18.30 -0.04
C GLU A 169 4.29 -16.97 0.62
N GLN A 170 4.25 -15.89 -0.16
CA GLN A 170 4.65 -14.57 0.29
C GLN A 170 3.44 -13.64 0.16
N GLU A 171 3.15 -12.90 1.23
CA GLU A 171 2.17 -11.81 1.27
C GLU A 171 2.85 -10.43 1.21
#